data_AF-A0A7C7E3U5-F1
#
_entry.id   AF-A0A7C7E3U5-F1
#
_cell.length_a   1.000
_cell.length_b   1.000
_cell.length_c   1.000
_cell.angle_alpha   90.00
_cell.angle_beta   90.00
_cell.angle_gamma   90.00
#
_symmetry.space_group_name_H-M   'P 1'
#
loop_
_entity.id
_entity.type
_entity.pdbx_description
1 polymer ?
#
loop_
_entity_poly.entity_id
_entity_poly.type
_entity_poly.pdbx_seq_one_letter_code
_entity_poly.pdbx_strand_id
1 'polypeptide(L)'
;MSKFKVSDFYYGAVLSLLFNNHINPALVEGGDKRQVYDIDTDNGPLRLFIKYRADKQNNKTQDYNSWLFSITDNDISEILNYINIEKNLLVALVCGLEGLAESEIAVLNKNEIKELIEMQKTSITISRKKGEHAFRISLEGGRSNAMRIKANRFDELLSLNP
;
A
#
# COMPACT_ATOMS: atom_id res chain seq x y z
N MET A 1 19.29 -20.12 -15.02
CA MET A 1 19.57 -18.69 -14.76
C MET A 1 18.43 -18.14 -13.92
N SER A 2 18.74 -17.55 -12.77
CA SER A 2 17.75 -16.85 -11.97
C SER A 2 17.26 -15.62 -12.73
N LYS A 3 15.95 -15.43 -12.84
CA LYS A 3 15.32 -14.27 -13.50
C LYS A 3 14.53 -13.50 -12.46
N PHE A 4 14.65 -12.18 -12.48
CA PHE A 4 13.81 -11.31 -11.67
C PHE A 4 12.36 -11.35 -12.16
N LYS A 5 11.44 -11.39 -11.20
CA LYS A 5 10.01 -11.16 -11.42
C LYS A 5 9.74 -9.66 -11.31
N VAL A 6 8.65 -9.22 -11.93
CA VAL A 6 8.17 -7.83 -11.80
C VAL A 6 7.97 -7.43 -10.32
N SER A 7 7.48 -8.36 -9.50
CA SER A 7 7.32 -8.19 -8.05
C SER A 7 8.62 -7.81 -7.35
N ASP A 8 9.76 -8.36 -7.79
CA ASP A 8 11.06 -8.13 -7.14
C ASP A 8 11.47 -6.66 -7.26
N PHE A 9 11.12 -6.00 -8.36
CA PHE A 9 11.38 -4.57 -8.54
C PHE A 9 10.53 -3.71 -7.61
N TYR A 10 9.22 -3.97 -7.51
CA TYR A 10 8.33 -3.15 -6.69
C TYR A 10 8.56 -3.36 -5.19
N TYR A 11 8.69 -4.61 -4.75
CA TYR A 11 8.99 -4.89 -3.35
C TYR A 11 10.41 -4.48 -2.97
N GLY A 12 11.38 -4.69 -3.86
CA GLY A 12 12.74 -4.21 -3.70
C GLY A 12 12.82 -2.68 -3.58
N ALA A 13 11.98 -1.93 -4.32
CA ALA A 13 11.89 -0.48 -4.18
C ALA A 13 11.39 -0.05 -2.79
N VAL A 14 10.37 -0.73 -2.24
CA VAL A 14 9.90 -0.44 -0.87
C VAL A 14 10.98 -0.78 0.16
N LEU A 15 11.66 -1.91 0.01
CA LEU A 15 12.79 -2.27 0.89
C LEU A 15 13.93 -1.24 0.80
N SER A 16 14.30 -0.81 -0.39
CA SER A 16 15.31 0.24 -0.61
C SER A 16 14.91 1.52 0.12
N LEU A 17 13.64 1.93 0.04
CA LEU A 17 13.13 3.10 0.77
C LEU A 17 13.23 2.91 2.29
N LEU A 18 12.90 1.74 2.82
CA LEU A 18 13.04 1.44 4.25
C LEU A 18 14.51 1.51 4.70
N PHE A 19 15.41 0.82 4.00
CA PHE A 19 16.83 0.78 4.35
C PHE A 19 17.52 2.14 4.23
N ASN A 20 17.15 2.95 3.23
CA ASN A 20 17.68 4.31 3.08
C ASN A 20 17.27 5.24 4.22
N ASN A 21 16.25 4.86 5.00
CA ASN A 21 15.82 5.55 6.20
C ASN A 21 16.16 4.76 7.49
N HIS A 22 17.14 3.86 7.43
CA HIS A 22 17.64 3.08 8.57
C HIS A 22 16.60 2.15 9.23
N ILE A 23 15.54 1.79 8.50
CA ILE A 23 14.52 0.86 8.97
C ILE A 23 14.90 -0.56 8.57
N ASN A 24 14.86 -1.49 9.53
CA ASN A 24 15.23 -2.89 9.34
C ASN A 24 13.99 -3.81 9.30
N PRO A 25 13.40 -4.05 8.12
CA PRO A 25 12.28 -4.96 7.98
C PRO A 25 12.70 -6.44 8.06
N ALA A 26 11.93 -7.25 8.79
CA ALA A 26 12.02 -8.71 8.80
C ALA A 26 10.89 -9.30 7.94
N LEU A 27 11.24 -10.10 6.93
CA LEU A 27 10.26 -10.77 6.07
C LEU A 27 9.51 -11.86 6.85
N VAL A 28 8.17 -11.78 6.86
CA VAL A 28 7.31 -12.81 7.46
C VAL A 28 6.60 -13.63 6.39
N GLU A 29 6.13 -12.98 5.32
CA GLU A 29 5.58 -13.69 4.17
C GLU A 29 6.10 -13.09 2.86
N GLY A 30 6.73 -13.94 2.04
CA GLY A 30 7.19 -13.59 0.70
C GLY A 30 6.32 -14.25 -0.37
N GLY A 31 5.62 -13.43 -1.16
CA GLY A 31 4.84 -13.91 -2.31
C GLY A 31 4.89 -12.95 -3.49
N ASP A 32 4.38 -13.42 -4.63
CA ASP A 32 4.37 -12.64 -5.88
C ASP A 32 3.23 -11.61 -5.91
N LYS A 33 2.20 -11.79 -5.07
CA LYS A 33 1.00 -10.91 -5.04
C LYS A 33 0.96 -9.96 -3.85
N ARG A 34 1.70 -10.31 -2.79
CA ARG A 34 1.83 -9.53 -1.56
C ARG A 34 3.12 -9.92 -0.84
N GLN A 35 3.60 -9.02 0.00
CA GLN A 35 4.63 -9.33 0.99
C GLN A 35 4.27 -8.72 2.33
N VAL A 36 4.72 -9.36 3.40
CA VAL A 36 4.43 -8.94 4.78
C VAL A 36 5.74 -8.86 5.56
N TYR A 37 5.96 -7.71 6.19
CA TYR A 37 7.19 -7.37 6.92
C TYR A 37 6.89 -6.93 8.34
N ASP A 38 7.78 -7.27 9.27
CA ASP A 38 7.75 -6.81 10.67
C ASP A 38 8.82 -5.74 10.74
N ILE A 39 8.48 -4.63 11.34
CA ILE A 39 9.36 -3.48 11.50
C ILE A 39 9.36 -3.16 12.98
N ASP A 40 10.52 -3.20 13.60
CA ASP A 40 10.69 -2.64 14.93
C ASP A 40 10.70 -1.12 14.82
N THR A 41 9.87 -0.47 15.63
CA THR A 41 9.85 0.99 15.76
C THR A 41 9.98 1.38 17.22
N ASP A 42 10.37 2.62 17.51
CA ASP A 42 10.41 3.14 18.88
C ASP A 42 9.03 3.10 19.57
N ASN A 43 7.96 3.11 18.77
CA ASN A 43 6.56 3.02 19.24
C ASN A 43 6.04 1.58 19.27
N GLY A 44 6.94 0.59 19.19
CA GLY A 44 6.64 -0.83 19.21
C GLY A 44 6.64 -1.48 17.83
N PRO A 45 6.47 -2.81 17.76
CA PRO A 45 6.51 -3.55 16.51
C PRO A 45 5.34 -3.16 15.60
N LEU A 46 5.64 -3.03 14.31
CA LEU A 46 4.70 -2.67 13.25
C LEU A 46 4.69 -3.73 12.16
N ARG A 47 3.48 -4.15 11.76
CA ARG A 47 3.27 -4.97 10.57
C ARG A 47 3.09 -4.09 9.34
N LEU A 48 3.91 -4.30 8.32
CA LEU A 48 3.75 -3.69 7.00
C LEU A 48 3.27 -4.74 5.99
N PHE A 49 2.05 -4.55 5.49
CA PHE A 49 1.44 -5.40 4.47
C PHE A 49 1.51 -4.69 3.11
N ILE A 50 2.16 -5.29 2.12
CA ILE A 50 2.46 -4.63 0.84
C ILE A 50 1.78 -5.37 -0.31
N LYS A 51 1.07 -4.63 -1.17
CA LYS A 51 0.65 -5.10 -2.50
C LYS A 51 1.13 -4.11 -3.56
N TYR A 52 1.30 -4.59 -4.79
CA TYR A 52 1.62 -3.72 -5.92
C TYR A 52 0.66 -3.90 -7.09
N ARG A 53 0.63 -2.88 -7.95
CA ARG A 53 0.10 -2.93 -9.31
C ARG A 53 1.13 -2.31 -10.24
N ALA A 54 1.53 -3.05 -11.27
CA ALA A 54 2.58 -2.59 -12.18
C ALA A 54 2.11 -1.42 -13.06
N ASP A 55 0.83 -1.43 -13.43
CA ASP A 55 0.25 -0.48 -14.35
C ASP A 55 -0.97 0.20 -13.76
N LYS A 56 -1.16 1.47 -14.17
CA LYS A 56 -2.41 2.20 -13.95
C LYS A 56 -3.50 1.69 -14.87
N GLN A 57 -4.75 1.91 -14.48
CA GLN A 57 -5.92 1.70 -15.33
C GLN A 57 -5.87 2.63 -16.55
N ASN A 58 -6.29 2.10 -17.71
CA ASN A 58 -6.40 2.88 -18.93
C ASN A 58 -7.56 3.88 -18.84
N ASN A 59 -7.27 5.07 -18.34
CA ASN A 59 -8.24 6.13 -18.14
C ASN A 59 -8.14 7.16 -19.27
N LYS A 60 -9.29 7.66 -19.75
CA LYS A 60 -9.35 8.72 -20.77
C LYS A 60 -8.80 10.09 -20.31
N THR A 61 -8.46 10.24 -19.03
CA THR A 61 -8.09 11.52 -18.42
C THR A 61 -6.57 11.56 -18.19
N GLN A 62 -5.86 12.42 -18.92
CA GLN A 62 -4.38 12.49 -18.90
C GLN A 62 -3.79 12.79 -17.52
N ASP A 63 -4.44 13.63 -16.70
CA ASP A 63 -3.92 14.05 -15.38
C ASP A 63 -4.45 13.22 -14.20
N TYR A 64 -4.95 12.01 -14.46
CA TYR A 64 -5.59 11.18 -13.45
C TYR A 64 -5.14 9.71 -13.55
N ASN A 65 -4.30 9.31 -12.61
CA ASN A 65 -3.86 7.93 -12.49
C ASN A 65 -4.78 7.18 -11.52
N SER A 66 -5.03 5.90 -11.79
CA SER A 66 -5.88 5.03 -10.97
C SER A 66 -5.33 3.61 -11.00
N TRP A 67 -5.38 2.90 -9.89
CA TRP A 67 -4.91 1.53 -9.73
C TRP A 67 -5.95 0.72 -8.97
N LEU A 68 -6.25 -0.48 -9.47
CA LEU A 68 -7.22 -1.38 -8.86
C LEU A 68 -6.51 -2.54 -8.17
N PHE A 69 -6.52 -2.55 -6.83
CA PHE A 69 -5.95 -3.62 -6.02
C PHE A 69 -7.04 -4.61 -5.66
N SER A 70 -6.82 -5.88 -5.98
CA SER A 70 -7.70 -6.97 -5.55
C SER A 70 -7.31 -7.38 -4.15
N ILE A 71 -8.29 -7.48 -3.25
CA ILE A 71 -8.12 -7.95 -1.88
C ILE A 71 -8.85 -9.30 -1.79
N THR A 72 -8.07 -10.35 -1.63
CA THR A 72 -8.59 -11.73 -1.55
C THR A 72 -9.15 -12.02 -0.15
N ASP A 73 -9.97 -13.06 -0.02
CA ASP A 73 -10.49 -13.47 1.30
C ASP A 73 -9.37 -13.79 2.30
N ASN A 74 -8.26 -14.35 1.81
CA ASN A 74 -7.07 -14.58 2.63
C ASN A 74 -6.41 -13.26 3.09
N ASP A 75 -6.34 -12.26 2.21
CA ASP A 75 -5.85 -10.93 2.60
C ASP A 75 -6.74 -10.32 3.70
N ILE A 76 -8.08 -10.40 3.52
CA ILE A 76 -9.06 -9.90 4.48
C ILE A 76 -8.90 -10.59 5.83
N SER A 77 -8.88 -11.93 5.82
CA SER A 77 -8.79 -12.74 7.04
C SER A 77 -7.54 -12.40 7.85
N GLU A 78 -6.39 -12.25 7.17
CA GLU A 78 -5.14 -11.96 7.83
C GLU A 78 -5.02 -10.51 8.33
N ILE A 79 -5.47 -9.54 7.53
CA ILE A 79 -5.55 -8.14 7.96
C ILE A 79 -6.45 -8.01 9.19
N LEU A 80 -7.63 -8.66 9.19
CA LEU A 80 -8.52 -8.68 10.34
C LEU A 80 -7.89 -9.36 11.55
N ASN A 81 -7.16 -10.46 11.35
CA ASN A 81 -6.42 -11.11 12.43
C ASN A 81 -5.42 -10.14 13.07
N TYR A 82 -4.62 -9.41 12.27
CA TYR A 82 -3.70 -8.39 12.78
C TYR A 82 -4.40 -7.27 13.55
N ILE A 83 -5.54 -6.81 13.05
CA ILE A 83 -6.35 -5.80 13.73
C ILE A 83 -6.87 -6.31 15.08
N ASN A 84 -7.35 -7.56 15.14
CA ASN A 84 -7.97 -8.15 16.32
C ASN A 84 -6.97 -8.45 17.45
N ILE A 85 -5.72 -8.78 17.11
CA ILE A 85 -4.63 -8.92 18.09
C ILE A 85 -3.93 -7.59 18.41
N GLU A 86 -4.57 -6.47 18.05
CA GLU A 86 -4.12 -5.10 18.29
C GLU A 86 -2.71 -4.76 17.77
N LYS A 87 -2.24 -5.46 16.73
CA LYS A 87 -0.96 -5.10 16.09
C LYS A 87 -1.08 -3.73 15.43
N ASN A 88 -0.01 -2.95 15.54
CA ASN A 88 0.20 -1.81 14.65
C ASN A 88 0.27 -2.35 13.21
N LEU A 89 -0.52 -1.76 12.31
CA LEU A 89 -0.64 -2.22 10.93
C LEU A 89 -0.66 -1.03 9.97
N LEU A 90 0.17 -1.14 8.93
CA LEU A 90 0.06 -0.33 7.72
C LEU A 90 -0.12 -1.22 6.50
N VAL A 91 -0.97 -0.77 5.58
CA VAL A 91 -1.16 -1.40 4.27
C VAL A 91 -0.61 -0.48 3.19
N ALA A 92 0.51 -0.89 2.59
CA ALA A 92 1.16 -0.19 1.48
C ALA A 92 0.67 -0.73 0.13
N LEU A 93 0.16 0.17 -0.70
CA LEU A 93 -0.30 -0.08 -2.04
C LEU A 93 0.64 0.63 -3.02
N VAL A 94 1.53 -0.14 -3.63
CA VAL A 94 2.51 0.36 -4.60
C VAL A 94 1.85 0.54 -5.96
N CYS A 95 1.76 1.80 -6.38
CA CYS A 95 1.14 2.29 -7.59
C CYS A 95 2.19 2.44 -8.69
N GLY A 96 2.44 1.35 -9.41
CA GLY A 96 3.43 1.30 -10.47
C GLY A 96 3.05 2.10 -11.71
N LEU A 97 4.07 2.63 -12.37
CA LEU A 97 3.98 3.18 -13.72
C LEU A 97 4.96 2.46 -14.65
N GLU A 98 4.65 2.51 -15.95
CA GLU A 98 5.53 2.00 -17.01
C GLU A 98 6.92 2.66 -16.89
N GLY A 99 7.97 1.84 -16.94
CA GLY A 99 9.35 2.31 -16.73
C GLY A 99 9.77 2.52 -15.27
N LEU A 100 8.90 2.19 -14.30
CA LEU A 100 9.11 2.25 -12.84
C LEU A 100 9.29 3.65 -12.24
N ALA A 101 9.90 4.58 -12.98
CA ALA A 101 10.03 5.99 -12.58
C ALA A 101 8.65 6.61 -12.29
N GLU A 102 8.61 7.52 -11.31
CA GLU A 102 7.37 8.15 -10.84
C GLU A 102 6.32 7.20 -10.26
N SER A 103 6.64 5.91 -10.02
CA SER A 103 5.78 5.01 -9.24
C SER A 103 5.62 5.54 -7.82
N GLU A 104 4.43 5.34 -7.26
CA GLU A 104 4.04 5.96 -5.99
C GLU A 104 3.64 4.91 -4.96
N ILE A 105 3.56 5.29 -3.68
CA ILE A 105 3.11 4.40 -2.61
C ILE A 105 1.98 5.08 -1.82
N ALA A 106 0.80 4.46 -1.83
CA ALA A 106 -0.30 4.86 -0.96
C ALA A 106 -0.27 4.01 0.31
N VAL A 107 -0.37 4.64 1.48
CA VAL A 107 -0.30 3.94 2.78
C VAL A 107 -1.59 4.14 3.55
N LEU A 108 -2.28 3.05 3.83
CA LEU A 108 -3.49 3.00 4.66
C LEU A 108 -3.10 2.64 6.08
N ASN A 109 -3.71 3.30 7.06
CA ASN A 109 -3.61 2.89 8.46
C ASN A 109 -4.64 1.81 8.80
N LYS A 110 -4.52 1.28 10.02
CA LYS A 110 -5.41 0.24 10.57
C LYS A 110 -6.90 0.57 10.43
N ASN A 111 -7.29 1.82 10.71
CA ASN A 111 -8.70 2.23 10.72
C ASN A 111 -9.25 2.35 9.29
N GLU A 112 -8.47 2.91 8.37
CA GLU A 112 -8.87 3.08 6.97
C GLU A 112 -9.04 1.72 6.27
N ILE A 113 -8.12 0.76 6.47
CA ILE A 113 -8.29 -0.57 5.88
C ILE A 113 -9.46 -1.33 6.52
N LYS A 114 -9.68 -1.16 7.83
CA LYS A 114 -10.82 -1.75 8.53
C LYS A 114 -12.15 -1.27 7.94
N GLU A 115 -12.29 0.03 7.73
CA GLU A 115 -13.48 0.63 7.11
C GLU A 115 -13.75 0.03 5.72
N LEU A 116 -12.71 -0.09 4.87
CA LEU A 116 -12.87 -0.67 3.53
C LEU A 116 -13.29 -2.15 3.56
N ILE A 117 -12.79 -2.92 4.53
CA ILE A 117 -13.18 -4.32 4.72
C ILE A 117 -14.62 -4.43 5.24
N GLU A 118 -15.04 -3.57 6.16
CA GLU A 118 -16.41 -3.55 6.69
C GLU A 118 -17.44 -3.17 5.61
N MET A 119 -17.04 -2.38 4.62
CA MET A 119 -17.80 -2.13 3.39
C MET A 119 -17.82 -3.32 2.40
N GLN A 120 -17.29 -4.48 2.78
CA GLN A 120 -17.25 -5.71 1.99
C GLN A 120 -16.58 -5.53 0.61
N LYS A 121 -15.58 -4.64 0.53
CA LYS A 121 -14.86 -4.40 -0.71
C LYS A 121 -13.86 -5.51 -1.00
N THR A 122 -14.06 -6.20 -2.11
CA THR A 122 -13.10 -7.17 -2.68
C THR A 122 -12.02 -6.50 -3.55
N SER A 123 -12.14 -5.19 -3.79
CA SER A 123 -11.13 -4.41 -4.47
C SER A 123 -11.08 -2.96 -4.00
N ILE A 124 -9.88 -2.39 -4.04
CA ILE A 124 -9.58 -1.02 -3.64
C ILE A 124 -9.08 -0.28 -4.88
N THR A 125 -9.84 0.72 -5.32
CA THR A 125 -9.40 1.63 -6.38
C THR A 125 -8.74 2.84 -5.76
N ILE A 126 -7.43 2.95 -5.92
CA ILE A 126 -6.63 4.11 -5.52
C ILE A 126 -6.47 5.02 -6.72
N SER A 127 -6.69 6.32 -6.56
CA SER A 127 -6.38 7.29 -7.61
C SER A 127 -5.64 8.51 -7.10
N ARG A 128 -4.91 9.14 -8.02
CA ARG A 128 -4.22 10.41 -7.79
C ARG A 128 -4.40 11.33 -8.97
N LYS A 129 -4.81 12.56 -8.67
CA LYS A 129 -4.83 13.66 -9.65
C LYS A 129 -3.50 14.40 -9.59
N LYS A 130 -2.97 14.78 -10.75
CA LYS A 130 -1.76 15.60 -10.84
C LYS A 130 -1.89 16.88 -9.98
N GLY A 131 -0.86 17.17 -9.19
CA GLY A 131 -0.81 18.31 -8.27
C GLY A 131 -1.58 18.11 -6.95
N GLU A 132 -2.25 16.97 -6.75
CA GLU A 132 -2.90 16.66 -5.48
C GLU A 132 -1.93 16.00 -4.50
N HIS A 133 -1.93 16.47 -3.26
CA HIS A 133 -1.14 15.91 -2.15
C HIS A 133 -1.88 14.79 -1.39
N ALA A 134 -2.85 14.16 -2.04
CA ALA A 134 -3.64 13.08 -1.48
C ALA A 134 -4.00 12.04 -2.55
N PHE A 135 -4.03 10.78 -2.13
CA PHE A 135 -4.69 9.71 -2.84
C PHE A 135 -6.19 9.70 -2.50
N ARG A 136 -6.99 9.12 -3.40
CA ARG A 136 -8.43 8.94 -3.21
C ARG A 136 -8.77 7.47 -3.31
N ILE A 137 -9.59 6.98 -2.39
CA ILE A 137 -10.19 5.65 -2.44
C ILE A 137 -11.68 5.78 -2.70
N SER A 138 -12.18 5.12 -3.75
CA SER A 138 -13.61 5.11 -4.07
C SER A 138 -14.39 4.28 -3.04
N LEU A 139 -15.31 4.92 -2.30
CA LEU A 139 -16.11 4.26 -1.26
C LEU A 139 -17.43 3.69 -1.80
N GLU A 140 -18.26 4.45 -2.53
CA GLU A 140 -19.47 3.96 -3.21
C GLU A 140 -20.13 5.12 -4.00
N GLY A 141 -21.00 4.84 -4.97
CA GLY A 141 -21.86 5.88 -5.60
C GLY A 141 -21.19 6.89 -6.54
N GLY A 142 -19.92 6.70 -6.92
CA GLY A 142 -19.22 7.52 -7.91
C GLY A 142 -18.03 8.32 -7.33
N ARG A 143 -17.43 9.18 -8.16
CA ARG A 143 -16.18 9.91 -7.83
C ARG A 143 -16.32 10.97 -6.72
N SER A 144 -17.55 11.26 -6.27
CA SER A 144 -17.86 12.28 -5.27
C SER A 144 -17.72 11.78 -3.83
N ASN A 145 -17.83 10.48 -3.58
CA ASN A 145 -17.68 9.91 -2.23
C ASN A 145 -16.39 9.07 -2.16
N ALA A 146 -15.29 9.75 -1.82
CA ALA A 146 -13.97 9.15 -1.75
C ALA A 146 -13.27 9.46 -0.43
N MET A 147 -12.69 8.43 0.18
CA MET A 147 -11.76 8.58 1.31
C MET A 147 -10.48 9.22 0.79
N ARG A 148 -9.96 10.24 1.50
CA ARG A 148 -8.70 10.90 1.15
C ARG A 148 -7.59 10.42 2.07
N ILE A 149 -6.49 9.99 1.45
CA ILE A 149 -5.29 9.50 2.14
C ILE A 149 -4.14 10.44 1.81
N LYS A 150 -3.37 10.85 2.81
CA LYS A 150 -2.20 11.72 2.62
C LYS A 150 -1.18 11.02 1.73
N ALA A 151 -0.70 11.69 0.68
CA ALA A 151 0.20 11.08 -0.29
C ALA A 151 1.57 10.69 0.30
N ASN A 152 2.07 11.47 1.26
CA ASN A 152 3.36 11.24 1.90
C ASN A 152 3.21 10.59 3.29
N ARG A 153 2.21 9.73 3.48
CA ARG A 153 2.04 9.05 4.77
C ARG A 153 3.18 8.08 5.08
N PHE A 154 3.94 7.63 4.07
CA PHE A 154 5.12 6.82 4.34
C PHE A 154 6.13 7.55 5.24
N ASP A 155 6.20 8.88 5.17
CA ASP A 155 7.04 9.69 6.06
C ASP A 155 6.61 9.57 7.53
N GLU A 156 5.34 9.24 7.81
CA GLU A 156 4.90 8.96 9.18
C GLU A 156 5.61 7.71 9.70
N LEU A 157 5.81 6.68 8.87
CA LEU A 157 6.62 5.50 9.22
C LEU A 157 8.10 5.87 9.42
N LEU A 158 8.62 6.78 8.62
CA LEU A 158 10.01 7.28 8.74
C LEU A 158 10.21 8.09 10.04
N SER A 159 9.19 8.83 10.46
CA SER A 159 9.25 9.66 11.68
C SER A 159 9.19 8.86 13.00
N LEU A 160 8.89 7.55 12.94
CA LEU A 160 8.85 6.67 14.11
C LEU A 160 10.23 6.10 14.47
N ASN A 161 11.27 6.38 13.68
CA ASN A 161 12.64 5.89 13.86
C ASN A 161 13.63 7.04 13.51
N PRO A 162 14.09 7.84 14.48
CA PRO A 162 15.05 8.93 14.28
C PRO A 162 16.49 8.45 14.01
#